data_AF-A0A9P4T3E0-F1
#
_entry.id   AF-A0A9P4T3E0-F1
#
_cell.length_a   1.000
_cell.length_b   1.000
_cell.length_c   1.000
_cell.angle_alpha   90.00
_cell.angle_beta   90.00
_cell.angle_gamma   90.00
#
_symmetry.space_group_name_H-M   'P 1'
#
loop_
_entity.id
_entity.type
_entity.pdbx_description
1 polymer ?
#
loop_
_entity_poly.entity_id
_entity_poly.type
_entity_poly.pdbx_seq_one_letter_code
_entity_poly.pdbx_strand_id
1 'polypeptide(L)'
;MMVLNREWMPGYADPVIVRERALRRRLWTMIVYLDTQMSARTGQQSMLPQGAFNLNVSTLTHGDCWDTIMPRSLPIICGFLSRMNAHDGEIYTYEEVLEYDREINQLMHEATAFYEGDIVKFTLDIFFRRVLLAVHCQYALRPKASIDYPVSYNSTFETNLALLNHYHRLSSLSPHTKLLAQPYMLDFLSAALTTCMLLLSPDELSANPLSNDDSGLAYRQTMLNALMRCMDILANDNRNVLCFTTGFKQLEAMYALAVKDNPNRLAMQ
;
A
#
# COMPACT_ATOMS: atom_id res chain seq x y z
N MET A 1 -14.65 3.52 -28.34
CA MET A 1 -14.01 3.72 -27.02
C MET A 1 -14.33 5.14 -26.59
N MET A 2 -15.05 5.33 -25.47
CA MET A 2 -15.34 6.69 -24.97
C MET A 2 -14.02 7.39 -24.61
N VAL A 3 -13.78 8.54 -25.20
CA VAL A 3 -12.53 9.30 -25.03
C VAL A 3 -12.63 10.13 -23.74
N LEU A 4 -12.68 9.45 -22.59
CA LEU A 4 -12.89 10.07 -21.27
C LEU A 4 -11.70 10.93 -20.81
N ASN A 5 -10.52 10.67 -21.36
CA ASN A 5 -9.27 11.34 -21.05
C ASN A 5 -9.01 12.60 -21.89
N ARG A 6 -9.86 12.92 -22.87
CA ARG A 6 -9.72 14.14 -23.68
C ARG A 6 -10.80 15.15 -23.34
N GLU A 7 -10.44 16.42 -23.48
CA GLU A 7 -11.42 17.50 -23.40
C GLU A 7 -12.43 17.37 -24.54
N TRP A 8 -13.64 16.96 -24.19
CA TRP A 8 -14.76 16.94 -25.11
C TRP A 8 -15.25 18.36 -25.35
N MET A 9 -15.28 18.81 -26.61
CA MET A 9 -15.64 20.18 -27.05
C MET A 9 -14.77 21.31 -26.45
N PRO A 10 -13.44 21.32 -26.62
CA PRO A 10 -12.58 22.35 -26.02
C PRO A 10 -13.01 23.76 -26.44
N GLY A 11 -12.92 24.73 -25.53
CA GLY A 11 -13.30 26.14 -25.78
C GLY A 11 -14.76 26.52 -25.51
N TYR A 12 -15.66 25.53 -25.34
CA TYR A 12 -17.03 25.80 -24.92
C TYR A 12 -17.09 25.92 -23.38
N ALA A 13 -17.62 27.03 -22.89
CA ALA A 13 -17.71 27.35 -21.45
C ALA A 13 -19.14 27.21 -20.88
N ASP A 14 -20.04 26.53 -21.60
CA ASP A 14 -21.37 26.24 -21.09
C ASP A 14 -21.28 25.46 -19.76
N PRO A 15 -21.97 25.88 -18.68
CA PRO A 15 -21.89 25.23 -17.37
C PRO A 15 -22.17 23.73 -17.39
N VAL A 16 -23.08 23.26 -18.25
CA VAL A 16 -23.40 21.83 -18.40
C VAL A 16 -22.21 21.08 -18.97
N ILE A 17 -21.58 21.63 -20.01
CA ILE A 17 -20.41 21.03 -20.66
C ILE A 17 -19.22 21.02 -19.70
N VAL A 18 -19.00 22.11 -18.95
CA VAL A 18 -17.92 22.19 -17.95
C VAL A 18 -18.10 21.14 -16.85
N ARG A 19 -19.33 20.98 -16.32
CA ARG A 19 -19.65 19.96 -15.32
C ARG A 19 -19.45 18.55 -15.85
N GLU A 20 -19.90 18.28 -17.07
CA GLU A 20 -19.71 16.97 -17.69
C GLU A 20 -18.22 16.64 -17.89
N ARG A 21 -17.40 17.61 -18.33
CA ARG A 21 -15.94 17.42 -18.42
C ARG A 21 -15.31 17.09 -17.08
N ALA A 22 -15.75 17.72 -15.99
CA ALA A 22 -15.27 17.40 -14.65
C ALA A 22 -15.61 15.95 -14.25
N LEU A 23 -16.86 15.52 -14.47
CA LEU A 23 -17.30 14.15 -14.18
C LEU A 23 -16.55 13.10 -15.01
N ARG A 24 -16.33 13.37 -16.31
CA ARG A 24 -15.56 12.48 -17.19
C ARG A 24 -14.10 12.34 -16.74
N ARG A 25 -13.45 13.45 -16.36
CA ARG A 25 -12.09 13.44 -15.80
C ARG A 25 -12.03 12.63 -14.52
N ARG A 26 -12.96 12.85 -13.60
CA ARG A 26 -13.02 12.11 -12.33
C ARG A 26 -13.23 10.61 -12.55
N LEU A 27 -14.14 10.22 -13.44
CA LEU A 27 -14.34 8.83 -13.82
C LEU A 27 -13.05 8.22 -14.41
N TRP A 28 -12.34 8.98 -15.26
CA TRP A 28 -11.06 8.54 -15.81
C TRP A 28 -10.00 8.36 -14.72
N THR A 29 -9.86 9.31 -13.79
CA THR A 29 -8.97 9.20 -12.62
C THR A 29 -9.26 7.93 -11.81
N MET A 30 -10.53 7.60 -11.59
CA MET A 30 -10.93 6.38 -10.88
C MET A 30 -10.56 5.09 -11.65
N ILE A 31 -10.72 5.08 -12.97
CA ILE A 31 -10.30 3.95 -13.82
C ILE A 31 -8.78 3.75 -13.73
N VAL A 32 -8.01 4.83 -13.87
CA VAL A 32 -6.55 4.80 -13.77
C VAL A 32 -6.12 4.35 -12.38
N TYR A 33 -6.77 4.86 -11.32
CA TYR A 33 -6.54 4.42 -9.94
C TYR A 33 -6.73 2.92 -9.77
N LEU A 34 -7.86 2.37 -10.23
CA LEU A 34 -8.15 0.94 -10.07
C LEU A 34 -7.13 0.06 -10.80
N ASP A 35 -6.76 0.43 -12.03
CA ASP A 35 -5.74 -0.29 -12.81
C ASP A 35 -4.34 -0.18 -12.16
N THR A 36 -3.97 1.00 -11.67
CA THR A 36 -2.73 1.24 -10.94
C THR A 36 -2.68 0.41 -9.65
N GLN A 37 -3.79 0.35 -8.91
CA GLN A 37 -3.92 -0.43 -7.69
C GLN A 37 -3.78 -1.93 -7.97
N MET A 38 -4.30 -2.43 -9.09
CA MET A 38 -4.09 -3.81 -9.50
C MET A 38 -2.63 -4.08 -9.89
N SER A 39 -2.03 -3.17 -10.65
CA SER A 39 -0.62 -3.26 -11.09
C SER A 39 0.35 -3.28 -9.91
N ALA A 40 0.18 -2.37 -8.94
CA ALA A 40 0.98 -2.33 -7.71
C ALA A 40 0.79 -3.58 -6.82
N ARG A 41 -0.34 -4.27 -6.95
CA ARG A 41 -0.61 -5.50 -6.21
C ARG A 41 0.03 -6.73 -6.82
N THR A 42 -0.24 -6.96 -8.09
CA THR A 42 0.20 -8.18 -8.78
C THR A 42 1.60 -8.07 -9.34
N GLY A 43 2.17 -6.86 -9.33
CA GLY A 43 3.38 -6.54 -10.04
C GLY A 43 3.16 -6.40 -11.54
N GLN A 44 2.00 -6.76 -12.09
CA GLN A 44 1.75 -6.74 -13.54
C GLN A 44 1.79 -5.31 -14.10
N GLN A 45 2.19 -5.18 -15.37
CA GLN A 45 2.12 -3.89 -16.05
C GLN A 45 0.66 -3.47 -16.24
N SER A 46 0.43 -2.16 -16.16
CA SER A 46 -0.85 -1.53 -16.45
C SER A 46 -1.36 -1.94 -17.83
N MET A 47 -2.67 -2.20 -17.93
CA MET A 47 -3.33 -2.47 -19.20
C MET A 47 -3.69 -1.19 -19.95
N LEU A 48 -3.45 -0.02 -19.35
CA LEU A 48 -3.72 1.27 -19.94
C LEU A 48 -2.58 1.73 -20.87
N PRO A 49 -2.88 2.40 -21.99
CA PRO A 49 -1.86 2.91 -22.90
C PRO A 49 -0.90 3.88 -22.19
N GLN A 50 0.36 3.95 -22.61
CA GLN A 50 1.39 4.82 -22.01
C GLN A 50 1.07 6.33 -22.00
N GLY A 51 0.07 6.79 -22.78
CA GLY A 51 -0.46 8.17 -22.75
C GLY A 51 -1.73 8.37 -21.92
N ALA A 52 -2.23 7.32 -21.26
CA ALA A 52 -3.41 7.36 -20.40
C ALA A 52 -3.21 8.23 -19.15
N PHE A 53 -1.95 8.37 -18.73
CA PHE A 53 -1.53 8.99 -17.48
C PHE A 53 -1.24 10.49 -17.62
N ASN A 54 -1.37 11.07 -18.82
CA ASN A 54 -1.38 12.51 -19.03
C ASN A 54 -2.68 13.11 -18.51
N LEU A 55 -2.89 13.01 -17.21
CA LEU A 55 -3.93 13.74 -16.51
C LEU A 55 -3.47 15.19 -16.51
N ASN A 56 -4.12 16.05 -17.30
CA ASN A 56 -3.93 17.49 -17.20
C ASN A 56 -4.17 17.85 -15.72
N VAL A 57 -3.07 18.11 -15.00
CA VAL A 57 -3.11 18.46 -13.58
C VAL A 57 -3.93 19.72 -13.50
N SER A 58 -5.17 19.57 -13.05
CA SER A 58 -6.05 20.71 -12.91
C SER A 58 -5.47 21.52 -11.76
N THR A 59 -5.18 22.79 -12.00
CA THR A 59 -4.73 23.75 -10.98
C THR A 59 -5.84 24.09 -9.97
N LEU A 60 -6.84 23.21 -9.83
CA LEU A 60 -7.95 23.35 -8.92
C LEU A 60 -7.39 23.15 -7.50
N THR A 61 -7.18 24.26 -6.80
CA THR A 61 -6.87 24.32 -5.36
C THR A 61 -8.09 24.02 -4.49
N HIS A 62 -9.27 23.86 -5.10
CA HIS A 62 -10.54 23.58 -4.44
C HIS A 62 -11.19 22.35 -5.09
N GLY A 63 -11.27 21.26 -4.33
CA GLY A 63 -11.80 19.96 -4.76
C GLY A 63 -11.53 18.89 -3.72
N ASP A 64 -12.10 17.70 -3.89
CA ASP A 64 -11.77 16.54 -3.04
C ASP A 64 -10.49 15.83 -3.54
N CYS A 65 -10.10 14.72 -2.92
CA CYS A 65 -8.87 14.02 -3.26
C CYS A 65 -8.83 13.53 -4.72
N TRP A 66 -9.99 13.26 -5.32
CA TRP A 66 -10.11 12.72 -6.69
C TRP A 66 -9.86 13.79 -7.75
N ASP A 67 -10.07 15.05 -7.38
CA ASP A 67 -9.86 16.21 -8.25
C ASP A 67 -8.46 16.83 -8.05
N THR A 68 -7.78 16.51 -6.93
CA THR A 68 -6.52 17.17 -6.51
C THR A 68 -5.35 16.21 -6.35
N ILE A 69 -5.40 15.31 -5.37
CA ILE A 69 -4.31 14.40 -4.99
C ILE A 69 -4.11 13.30 -6.01
N MET A 70 -5.19 12.61 -6.40
CA MET A 70 -5.10 11.47 -7.31
C MET A 70 -4.56 11.84 -8.70
N PRO A 71 -5.00 12.94 -9.35
CA PRO A 71 -4.42 13.34 -10.62
C PRO A 71 -2.93 13.70 -10.55
N ARG A 72 -2.44 14.16 -9.40
CA ARG A 72 -1.02 14.47 -9.15
C ARG A 72 -0.20 13.21 -8.86
N SER A 73 -0.76 12.25 -8.13
CA SER A 73 -0.03 11.04 -7.72
C SER A 73 0.09 10.02 -8.85
N LEU A 74 -0.96 9.83 -9.64
CA LEU A 74 -1.01 8.75 -10.65
C LEU A 74 0.11 8.83 -11.69
N PRO A 75 0.51 10.00 -12.24
CA PRO A 75 1.63 10.07 -13.18
C PRO A 75 2.96 9.59 -12.58
N ILE A 76 3.25 9.95 -11.33
CA ILE A 76 4.45 9.52 -10.59
C ILE A 76 4.41 8.00 -10.42
N ILE A 77 3.27 7.50 -9.92
CA ILE A 77 3.08 6.09 -9.60
C ILE A 77 3.16 5.21 -10.86
N CYS A 78 2.44 5.58 -11.91
CA CYS A 78 2.46 4.85 -13.16
C CYS A 78 3.85 4.91 -13.82
N GLY A 79 4.56 6.03 -13.65
CA GLY A 79 5.92 6.22 -14.12
C GLY A 79 6.86 5.14 -13.59
N PHE A 80 6.97 4.96 -12.27
CA PHE A 80 7.83 3.91 -11.74
C PHE A 80 7.22 2.51 -11.94
N LEU A 81 5.91 2.29 -11.74
CA LEU A 81 5.30 0.95 -11.91
C LEU A 81 5.53 0.36 -13.30
N SER A 82 5.63 1.20 -14.34
CA SER A 82 5.96 0.75 -15.71
C SER A 82 7.30 0.01 -15.81
N ARG A 83 8.23 0.27 -14.87
CA ARG A 83 9.59 -0.30 -14.83
C ARG A 83 9.70 -1.58 -13.98
N MET A 84 8.75 -1.89 -13.10
CA MET A 84 8.88 -2.98 -12.10
C MET A 84 9.17 -4.37 -12.67
N ASN A 85 8.84 -4.64 -13.93
CA ASN A 85 9.12 -5.93 -14.58
C ASN A 85 10.04 -5.79 -15.81
N ALA A 86 10.72 -4.66 -15.98
CA ALA A 86 11.48 -4.42 -17.20
C ALA A 86 12.79 -5.20 -17.26
N HIS A 87 13.37 -5.57 -16.12
CA HIS A 87 14.75 -6.09 -16.04
C HIS A 87 14.95 -7.14 -14.95
N ASP A 88 15.86 -8.09 -15.21
CA ASP A 88 16.44 -8.98 -14.19
C ASP A 88 17.57 -8.21 -13.48
N GLY A 89 17.27 -7.55 -12.36
CA GLY A 89 18.26 -6.78 -11.59
C GLY A 89 17.65 -5.74 -10.65
N GLU A 90 18.47 -4.78 -10.23
CA GLU A 90 18.00 -3.59 -9.52
C GLU A 90 17.06 -2.79 -10.42
N ILE A 91 15.81 -2.68 -10.01
CA ILE A 91 14.77 -1.99 -10.79
C ILE A 91 14.98 -0.48 -10.66
N TYR A 92 15.25 -0.03 -9.43
CA TYR A 92 15.52 1.36 -9.10
C TYR A 92 16.77 1.45 -8.24
N THR A 93 17.56 2.49 -8.46
CA THR A 93 18.63 2.88 -7.53
C THR A 93 18.06 3.22 -6.15
N TYR A 94 18.88 3.15 -5.10
CA TYR A 94 18.40 3.45 -3.76
C TYR A 94 17.96 4.92 -3.64
N GLU A 95 18.69 5.82 -4.29
CA GLU A 95 18.36 7.24 -4.38
C GLU A 95 16.99 7.49 -5.02
N GLU A 96 16.67 6.80 -6.12
CA GLU A 96 15.33 6.87 -6.75
C GLU A 96 14.24 6.39 -5.78
N VAL A 97 14.48 5.32 -5.02
CA VAL A 97 13.52 4.83 -4.02
C VAL A 97 13.25 5.89 -2.94
N LEU A 98 14.29 6.59 -2.47
CA LEU A 98 14.15 7.65 -1.48
C LEU A 98 13.41 8.87 -2.05
N GLU A 99 13.61 9.19 -3.33
CA GLU A 99 12.87 10.25 -4.00
C GLU A 99 11.38 9.91 -4.10
N TYR A 100 11.05 8.69 -4.54
CA TYR A 100 9.66 8.24 -4.59
C TYR A 100 9.01 8.17 -3.21
N ASP A 101 9.73 7.68 -2.18
CA ASP A 101 9.24 7.69 -0.80
C ASP A 101 8.83 9.10 -0.36
N ARG A 102 9.70 10.09 -0.58
CA ARG A 102 9.43 11.48 -0.22
C ARG A 102 8.20 12.04 -0.95
N GLU A 103 8.11 11.83 -2.27
CA GLU A 103 6.99 12.33 -3.06
C GLU A 103 5.65 11.69 -2.65
N ILE A 104 5.64 10.38 -2.44
CA ILE A 104 4.44 9.65 -2.05
C ILE A 104 4.03 9.98 -0.61
N ASN A 105 4.98 10.07 0.34
CA ASN A 105 4.68 10.46 1.71
C ASN A 105 4.14 11.90 1.78
N GLN A 106 4.66 12.81 0.95
CA GLN A 106 4.11 14.16 0.84
C GLN A 106 2.65 14.13 0.37
N LEU A 107 2.35 13.38 -0.71
CA LEU A 107 0.99 13.24 -1.23
C LEU A 107 0.04 12.60 -0.21
N MET A 108 0.51 11.58 0.52
CA MET A 108 -0.26 10.91 1.58
C MET A 108 -0.54 11.87 2.74
N HIS A 109 0.45 12.67 3.16
CA HIS A 109 0.26 13.69 4.19
C HIS A 109 -0.75 14.76 3.74
N GLU A 110 -0.62 15.27 2.52
CA GLU A 110 -1.59 16.21 1.94
C GLU A 110 -3.00 15.61 1.89
N ALA A 111 -3.15 14.32 1.57
CA ALA A 111 -4.44 13.63 1.56
C ALA A 111 -5.12 13.61 2.94
N THR A 112 -4.35 13.53 4.04
CA THR A 112 -4.91 13.56 5.40
C THR A 112 -5.54 14.90 5.77
N ALA A 113 -5.12 15.98 5.13
CA ALA A 113 -5.61 17.33 5.39
C ALA A 113 -7.01 17.60 4.81
N PHE A 114 -7.51 16.73 3.91
CA PHE A 114 -8.84 16.89 3.33
C PHE A 114 -9.95 16.43 4.28
N TYR A 115 -11.06 17.18 4.30
CA TYR A 115 -12.28 16.83 5.02
C TYR A 115 -13.07 15.75 4.28
N GLU A 116 -12.54 14.54 4.25
CA GLU A 116 -13.21 13.36 3.68
C GLU A 116 -13.68 12.39 4.75
N GLY A 117 -14.69 11.58 4.38
CA GLY A 117 -15.16 10.49 5.23
C GLY A 117 -14.09 9.41 5.42
N ASP A 118 -14.17 8.71 6.55
CA ASP A 118 -13.15 7.72 6.96
C ASP A 118 -12.84 6.66 5.89
N ILE A 119 -13.84 6.24 5.12
CA ILE A 119 -13.68 5.25 4.04
C ILE A 119 -12.71 5.72 2.96
N VAL A 120 -12.78 6.99 2.57
CA VAL A 120 -11.90 7.52 1.53
C VAL A 120 -10.48 7.66 2.09
N LYS A 121 -10.34 8.09 3.34
CA LYS A 121 -9.05 8.12 4.04
C LYS A 121 -8.40 6.74 4.11
N PHE A 122 -9.16 5.70 4.48
CA PHE A 122 -8.65 4.32 4.45
C PHE A 122 -8.24 3.89 3.05
N THR A 123 -9.06 4.19 2.04
CA THR A 123 -8.81 3.81 0.64
C THR A 123 -7.52 4.42 0.12
N LEU A 124 -7.32 5.73 0.33
CA LEU A 124 -6.12 6.43 -0.09
C LEU A 124 -4.88 5.97 0.69
N ASP A 125 -5.00 5.82 2.02
CA ASP A 125 -3.86 5.42 2.84
C ASP A 125 -3.43 3.99 2.50
N ILE A 126 -4.34 3.03 2.32
CA ILE A 126 -4.02 1.67 1.83
C ILE A 126 -3.35 1.74 0.44
N PHE A 127 -3.86 2.56 -0.47
CA PHE A 127 -3.31 2.69 -1.81
C PHE A 127 -1.87 3.22 -1.81
N PHE A 128 -1.61 4.35 -1.13
CA PHE A 128 -0.27 4.94 -1.08
C PHE A 128 0.72 4.03 -0.35
N ARG A 129 0.28 3.36 0.70
CA ARG A 129 1.07 2.33 1.38
C ARG A 129 1.41 1.17 0.47
N ARG A 130 0.46 0.66 -0.31
CA ARG A 130 0.77 -0.42 -1.27
C ARG A 130 1.80 0.02 -2.31
N VAL A 131 1.70 1.27 -2.75
CA VAL A 131 2.68 1.90 -3.64
C VAL A 131 4.07 1.98 -3.00
N LEU A 132 4.18 2.42 -1.74
CA LEU A 132 5.46 2.47 -1.03
C LEU A 132 6.09 1.07 -0.91
N LEU A 133 5.29 0.04 -0.61
CA LEU A 133 5.80 -1.34 -0.60
C LEU A 133 6.38 -1.76 -1.96
N ALA A 134 5.75 -1.36 -3.06
CA ALA A 134 6.19 -1.73 -4.39
C ALA A 134 7.60 -1.21 -4.72
N VAL A 135 8.00 -0.05 -4.17
CA VAL A 135 9.34 0.52 -4.37
C VAL A 135 10.36 0.10 -3.31
N HIS A 136 9.94 -0.08 -2.05
CA HIS A 136 10.85 -0.40 -0.95
C HIS A 136 11.21 -1.88 -0.83
N CYS A 137 10.32 -2.80 -1.21
CA CYS A 137 10.53 -4.23 -0.99
C CYS A 137 11.82 -4.78 -1.61
N GLN A 138 12.30 -4.23 -2.74
CA GLN A 138 13.55 -4.66 -3.36
C GLN A 138 14.80 -4.44 -2.50
N TYR A 139 14.76 -3.49 -1.55
CA TYR A 139 15.84 -3.20 -0.61
C TYR A 139 15.51 -3.73 0.78
N ALA A 140 14.26 -3.61 1.22
CA ALA A 140 13.82 -4.03 2.55
C ALA A 140 13.92 -5.54 2.79
N LEU A 141 13.84 -6.35 1.72
CA LEU A 141 13.93 -7.82 1.80
C LEU A 141 15.34 -8.35 1.52
N ARG A 142 16.35 -7.47 1.40
CA ARG A 142 17.75 -7.90 1.28
C ARG A 142 18.31 -8.34 2.64
N PRO A 143 19.32 -9.22 2.67
CA PRO A 143 20.07 -9.47 3.89
C PRO A 143 20.59 -8.16 4.50
N LYS A 144 20.52 -8.02 5.82
CA LYS A 144 20.98 -6.81 6.55
C LYS A 144 20.32 -5.49 6.13
N ALA A 145 19.11 -5.53 5.58
CA ALA A 145 18.39 -4.34 5.13
C ALA A 145 18.21 -3.27 6.21
N SER A 146 18.08 -3.65 7.48
CA SER A 146 18.00 -2.70 8.60
C SER A 146 19.25 -1.85 8.79
N ILE A 147 20.41 -2.33 8.33
CA ILE A 147 21.71 -1.65 8.44
C ILE A 147 22.02 -0.93 7.13
N ASP A 148 21.93 -1.65 6.01
CA ASP A 148 22.38 -1.18 4.70
C ASP A 148 21.34 -0.27 4.03
N TYR A 149 20.04 -0.50 4.28
CA TYR A 149 18.92 0.22 3.66
C TYR A 149 17.84 0.61 4.69
N PRO A 150 18.22 1.28 5.80
CA PRO A 150 17.35 1.47 6.97
C PRO A 150 16.03 2.16 6.64
N VAL A 151 16.01 3.11 5.69
CA VAL A 151 14.78 3.79 5.28
C VAL A 151 13.80 2.83 4.62
N SER A 152 14.28 1.94 3.74
CA SER A 152 13.40 0.98 3.07
C SER A 152 12.90 -0.08 4.03
N TYR A 153 13.77 -0.54 4.94
CA TYR A 153 13.38 -1.44 6.02
C TYR A 153 12.27 -0.84 6.90
N ASN A 154 12.49 0.37 7.42
CA ASN A 154 11.52 1.06 8.28
C ASN A 154 10.22 1.42 7.53
N SER A 155 10.30 1.94 6.31
CA SER A 155 9.12 2.29 5.51
C SER A 155 8.27 1.06 5.20
N THR A 156 8.90 -0.07 4.83
CA THR A 156 8.20 -1.34 4.63
C THR A 156 7.54 -1.84 5.92
N PHE A 157 8.25 -1.72 7.04
CA PHE A 157 7.74 -2.11 8.35
C PHE A 157 6.52 -1.27 8.76
N GLU A 158 6.65 0.06 8.79
CA GLU A 158 5.57 0.98 9.15
C GLU A 158 4.35 0.80 8.25
N THR A 159 4.61 0.60 6.96
CA THR A 159 3.58 0.37 5.97
C THR A 159 2.80 -0.92 6.23
N ASN A 160 3.49 -2.04 6.47
CA ASN A 160 2.83 -3.30 6.80
C ASN A 160 2.04 -3.20 8.11
N LEU A 161 2.60 -2.56 9.14
CA LEU A 161 1.89 -2.37 10.41
C LEU A 161 0.58 -1.60 10.23
N ALA A 162 0.62 -0.52 9.45
CA ALA A 162 -0.56 0.28 9.16
C ALA A 162 -1.61 -0.50 8.36
N LEU A 163 -1.21 -1.28 7.34
CA LEU A 163 -2.12 -2.13 6.57
C LEU A 163 -2.81 -3.18 7.46
N LEU A 164 -2.07 -3.83 8.35
CA LEU A 164 -2.62 -4.79 9.33
C LEU A 164 -3.60 -4.10 10.29
N ASN A 165 -3.28 -2.92 10.78
CA ASN A 165 -4.18 -2.13 11.62
C ASN A 165 -5.46 -1.72 10.88
N HIS A 166 -5.37 -1.37 9.59
CA HIS A 166 -6.54 -1.08 8.76
C HIS A 166 -7.42 -2.29 8.56
N TYR A 167 -6.82 -3.45 8.31
CA TYR A 167 -7.58 -4.69 8.21
C TYR A 167 -8.37 -4.98 9.49
N HIS A 168 -7.72 -4.83 10.65
CA HIS A 168 -8.37 -4.98 11.94
C HIS A 168 -9.53 -3.99 12.12
N ARG A 169 -9.32 -2.70 11.80
CA ARG A 169 -10.36 -1.66 11.91
C ARG A 169 -11.54 -1.93 10.98
N LEU A 170 -11.30 -2.22 9.70
CA LEU A 170 -12.35 -2.52 8.73
C LEU A 170 -13.14 -3.78 9.09
N SER A 171 -12.50 -4.75 9.74
CA SER A 171 -13.15 -6.01 10.14
C SER A 171 -13.92 -5.90 11.46
N SER A 172 -13.64 -4.89 12.29
CA SER A 172 -14.23 -4.74 13.64
C SER A 172 -15.39 -3.74 13.73
N LEU A 173 -15.57 -2.88 12.74
CA LEU A 173 -16.56 -1.79 12.82
C LEU A 173 -18.01 -2.26 12.58
N SER A 174 -18.28 -3.10 11.58
CA SER A 174 -19.61 -3.61 11.23
C SER A 174 -19.59 -4.67 10.11
N PRO A 175 -20.66 -5.47 9.92
CA PRO A 175 -20.77 -6.37 8.77
C PRO A 175 -20.65 -5.66 7.41
N HIS A 176 -21.11 -4.41 7.31
CA HIS A 176 -21.01 -3.61 6.08
C HIS A 176 -19.57 -3.12 5.81
N THR A 177 -18.81 -2.79 6.85
CA THR A 177 -17.40 -2.38 6.70
C THR A 177 -16.48 -3.57 6.37
N LYS A 178 -16.88 -4.79 6.76
CA LYS A 178 -16.21 -6.02 6.30
C LYS A 178 -16.24 -6.18 4.78
N LEU A 179 -17.33 -5.77 4.11
CA LEU A 179 -17.39 -5.74 2.64
C LEU A 179 -16.37 -4.75 2.05
N LEU A 180 -16.03 -3.67 2.77
CA LEU A 180 -15.03 -2.70 2.33
C LEU A 180 -13.60 -3.24 2.46
N ALA A 181 -13.36 -4.25 3.29
CA ALA A 181 -12.05 -4.91 3.40
C ALA A 181 -11.78 -5.88 2.23
N GLN A 182 -12.83 -6.46 1.64
CA GLN A 182 -12.71 -7.52 0.62
C GLN A 182 -11.87 -7.11 -0.60
N PRO A 183 -12.01 -5.89 -1.17
CA PRO A 183 -11.17 -5.47 -2.28
C PRO A 183 -9.68 -5.43 -1.95
N TYR A 184 -9.30 -5.33 -0.67
CA TYR A 184 -7.92 -5.18 -0.21
C TYR A 184 -7.35 -6.46 0.43
N MET A 185 -8.07 -7.59 0.35
CA MET A 185 -7.65 -8.82 1.03
C MET A 185 -6.24 -9.29 0.61
N LEU A 186 -5.90 -9.13 -0.67
CA LEU A 186 -4.56 -9.42 -1.19
C LEU A 186 -3.49 -8.48 -0.62
N ASP A 187 -3.82 -7.21 -0.38
CA ASP A 187 -2.92 -6.24 0.24
C ASP A 187 -2.63 -6.65 1.69
N PHE A 188 -3.66 -7.03 2.45
CA PHE A 188 -3.51 -7.47 3.84
C PHE A 188 -2.74 -8.78 3.96
N LEU A 189 -3.02 -9.75 3.08
CA LEU A 189 -2.28 -11.01 3.05
C LEU A 189 -0.81 -10.79 2.68
N SER A 190 -0.54 -9.95 1.68
CA SER A 190 0.82 -9.61 1.27
C SER A 190 1.58 -8.88 2.39
N ALA A 191 0.93 -7.95 3.09
CA ALA A 191 1.51 -7.26 4.23
C ALA A 191 1.86 -8.25 5.37
N ALA A 192 0.94 -9.16 5.70
CA ALA A 192 1.16 -10.18 6.73
C ALA A 192 2.33 -11.11 6.38
N LEU A 193 2.41 -11.59 5.14
CA LEU A 193 3.52 -12.43 4.66
C LEU A 193 4.85 -11.68 4.72
N THR A 194 4.87 -10.43 4.27
CA THR A 194 6.07 -9.57 4.30
C THR A 194 6.52 -9.32 5.73
N THR A 195 5.60 -9.05 6.64
CA THR A 195 5.88 -8.95 8.08
C THR A 195 6.50 -10.23 8.62
N CYS A 196 5.98 -11.41 8.29
CA CYS A 196 6.59 -12.68 8.70
C CYS A 196 8.03 -12.80 8.19
N MET A 197 8.31 -12.43 6.93
CA MET A 197 9.67 -12.45 6.37
C MET A 197 10.62 -11.52 7.13
N LEU A 198 10.20 -10.29 7.41
CA LEU A 198 10.99 -9.33 8.19
C LEU A 198 11.24 -9.84 9.62
N LEU A 199 10.24 -10.45 10.25
CA LEU A 199 10.40 -11.01 11.60
C LEU A 199 11.35 -12.22 11.64
N LEU A 200 11.40 -13.01 10.57
CA LEU A 200 12.29 -14.18 10.43
C LEU A 200 13.72 -13.82 10.03
N SER A 201 13.99 -12.57 9.65
CA SER A 201 15.32 -12.11 9.22
C SER A 201 16.33 -12.23 10.39
N PRO A 202 17.33 -13.14 10.30
CA PRO A 202 18.19 -13.51 11.44
C PRO A 202 19.18 -12.40 11.82
N ASP A 203 19.60 -11.58 10.85
CA ASP A 203 20.62 -10.54 11.05
C ASP A 203 20.07 -9.31 11.81
N GLU A 204 18.75 -9.18 11.93
CA GLU A 204 18.10 -8.05 12.63
C GLU A 204 18.00 -8.23 14.15
N LEU A 205 18.11 -9.47 14.62
CA LEU A 205 18.10 -9.80 16.05
C LEU A 205 19.44 -9.44 16.74
N SER A 206 20.51 -9.27 15.96
CA SER A 206 21.88 -9.11 16.48
C SER A 206 22.53 -7.76 16.17
N ALA A 207 21.96 -6.93 15.30
CA ALA A 207 22.73 -5.88 14.64
C ALA A 207 22.27 -4.43 14.87
N ASN A 208 21.43 -4.16 15.90
CA ASN A 208 21.00 -2.79 16.20
C ASN A 208 21.53 -2.27 17.55
N PRO A 209 22.83 -1.96 17.68
CA PRO A 209 23.39 -1.38 18.90
C PRO A 209 23.07 0.12 19.07
N LEU A 210 22.24 0.72 18.19
CA LEU A 210 21.98 2.17 18.15
C LEU A 210 20.53 2.57 18.45
N SER A 211 19.60 1.63 18.55
CA SER A 211 18.29 1.85 19.17
C SER A 211 18.38 1.31 20.59
N ASN A 212 18.09 2.12 21.62
CA ASN A 212 17.85 1.62 22.98
C ASN A 212 17.08 0.28 22.87
N ASP A 213 17.66 -0.83 23.33
CA ASP A 213 17.17 -2.21 23.08
C ASP A 213 15.65 -2.35 23.33
N ASP A 214 15.12 -1.60 24.29
CA ASP A 214 13.69 -1.55 24.62
C ASP A 214 12.78 -1.07 23.48
N SER A 215 13.24 -0.13 22.66
CA SER A 215 12.42 0.48 21.58
C SER A 215 12.24 -0.46 20.40
N GLY A 216 13.30 -1.13 19.95
CA GLY A 216 13.24 -2.10 18.85
C GLY A 216 12.43 -3.35 19.21
N LEU A 217 12.60 -3.84 20.46
CA LEU A 217 11.80 -4.95 21.00
C LEU A 217 10.32 -4.58 21.11
N ALA A 218 9.99 -3.40 21.65
CA ALA A 218 8.61 -2.92 21.71
C ALA A 218 7.97 -2.83 20.32
N TYR A 219 8.72 -2.35 19.33
CA TYR A 219 8.25 -2.20 17.96
C TYR A 219 7.97 -3.55 17.29
N ARG A 220 8.87 -4.53 17.43
CA ARG A 220 8.66 -5.92 16.95
C ARG A 220 7.47 -6.57 17.65
N GLN A 221 7.28 -6.33 18.95
CA GLN A 221 6.14 -6.85 19.70
C GLN A 221 4.81 -6.24 19.21
N THR A 222 4.77 -4.94 18.92
CA THR A 222 3.58 -4.29 18.34
C THR A 222 3.22 -4.93 17.00
N MET A 223 4.22 -5.24 16.17
CA MET A 223 4.00 -5.92 14.89
C MET A 223 3.46 -7.34 15.06
N LEU A 224 4.05 -8.14 15.95
CA LEU A 224 3.53 -9.47 16.30
C LEU A 224 2.08 -9.40 16.80
N ASN A 225 1.76 -8.42 17.63
CA ASN A 225 0.40 -8.22 18.13
C ASN A 225 -0.58 -7.86 17.00
N ALA A 226 -0.18 -6.98 16.07
CA ALA A 226 -1.00 -6.62 14.91
C ALA A 226 -1.21 -7.83 13.99
N LEU A 227 -0.14 -8.59 13.73
CA LEU A 227 -0.17 -9.80 12.93
C LEU A 227 -1.09 -10.86 13.56
N MET A 228 -0.97 -11.11 14.87
CA MET A 228 -1.82 -12.05 15.60
C MET A 228 -3.30 -11.70 15.47
N ARG A 229 -3.68 -10.42 15.66
CA ARG A 229 -5.06 -9.97 15.47
C ARG A 229 -5.56 -10.21 14.04
N CYS A 230 -4.70 -10.01 13.04
CA CYS A 230 -5.05 -10.25 11.64
C CYS A 230 -5.20 -11.74 11.34
N MET A 231 -4.35 -12.60 11.92
CA MET A 231 -4.46 -14.05 11.81
C MET A 231 -5.79 -14.55 12.37
N ASP A 232 -6.24 -14.03 13.51
CA ASP A 232 -7.53 -14.39 14.10
C ASP A 232 -8.71 -14.02 13.18
N ILE A 233 -8.65 -12.84 12.55
CA ILE A 233 -9.68 -12.39 11.59
C ILE A 233 -9.65 -13.27 10.34
N LEU A 234 -8.47 -13.51 9.77
CA LEU A 234 -8.30 -14.34 8.57
C LEU A 234 -8.74 -15.80 8.82
N ALA A 235 -8.46 -16.37 10.00
CA ALA A 235 -8.91 -17.71 10.35
C ALA A 235 -10.44 -17.83 10.38
N ASN A 236 -11.12 -16.78 10.83
CA ASN A 236 -12.58 -16.71 10.82
C ASN A 236 -13.14 -16.52 9.41
N ASP A 237 -12.45 -15.73 8.57
CA ASP A 237 -12.89 -15.40 7.20
C ASP A 237 -12.59 -16.48 6.17
N ASN A 238 -11.49 -17.21 6.33
CA ASN A 238 -11.07 -18.32 5.46
C ASN A 238 -12.12 -19.45 5.41
N ARG A 239 -12.99 -19.56 6.41
CA ARG A 239 -14.14 -20.48 6.37
C ARG A 239 -15.13 -20.17 5.25
N ASN A 240 -15.11 -18.95 4.71
CA ASN A 240 -16.09 -18.44 3.77
C ASN A 240 -15.55 -18.18 2.36
N VAL A 241 -14.22 -18.14 2.15
CA VAL A 241 -13.63 -17.76 0.85
C VAL A 241 -12.47 -18.67 0.44
N LEU A 242 -12.75 -19.60 -0.48
CA LEU A 242 -11.81 -20.62 -0.98
C LEU A 242 -10.55 -20.06 -1.65
N CYS A 243 -10.63 -18.89 -2.30
CA CYS A 243 -9.51 -18.36 -3.10
C CYS A 243 -8.31 -17.89 -2.25
N PHE A 244 -8.50 -17.68 -0.95
CA PHE A 244 -7.42 -17.25 -0.04
C PHE A 244 -6.90 -18.39 0.84
N THR A 245 -7.49 -19.58 0.78
CA THR A 245 -7.14 -20.70 1.66
C THR A 245 -5.69 -21.14 1.52
N THR A 246 -5.16 -21.21 0.30
CA THR A 246 -3.75 -21.60 0.09
C THR A 246 -2.79 -20.55 0.64
N GLY A 247 -3.04 -19.28 0.35
CA GLY A 247 -2.22 -18.17 0.85
C GLY A 247 -2.28 -18.05 2.38
N PHE A 248 -3.45 -18.29 2.98
CA PHE A 248 -3.59 -18.31 4.42
C PHE A 248 -2.81 -19.47 5.07
N LYS A 249 -2.85 -20.68 4.51
CA LYS A 249 -2.05 -21.82 5.01
C LYS A 249 -0.54 -21.54 4.97
N GLN A 250 -0.07 -20.87 3.92
CA GLN A 250 1.33 -20.44 3.83
C GLN A 250 1.66 -19.41 4.92
N LEU A 251 0.76 -18.43 5.12
CA LEU A 251 0.92 -17.44 6.17
C LEU A 251 0.92 -18.07 7.57
N GLU A 252 0.05 -19.04 7.86
CA GLU A 252 0.04 -19.79 9.13
C GLU A 252 1.37 -20.48 9.40
N ALA A 253 1.95 -21.15 8.38
CA ALA A 253 3.23 -21.82 8.50
C ALA A 253 4.37 -20.80 8.79
N MET A 254 4.40 -19.68 8.08
CA MET A 254 5.39 -18.62 8.30
C MET A 254 5.24 -17.95 9.65
N TYR A 255 4.00 -17.69 10.09
CA TYR A 255 3.71 -17.11 11.39
C TYR A 255 4.17 -18.03 12.53
N ALA A 256 3.94 -19.33 12.42
CA ALA A 256 4.39 -20.31 13.41
C ALA A 256 5.93 -20.30 13.57
N LEU A 257 6.67 -20.13 12.48
CA LEU A 257 8.13 -19.96 12.53
C LEU A 257 8.51 -18.65 13.21
N ALA A 258 7.87 -17.54 12.82
CA ALA A 258 8.18 -16.21 13.35
C ALA A 258 7.90 -16.08 14.87
N VAL A 259 6.89 -16.79 15.39
CA VAL A 259 6.60 -16.85 16.82
C VAL A 259 7.60 -17.75 17.56
N LYS A 260 8.01 -18.87 16.96
CA LYS A 260 8.96 -19.81 17.57
C LYS A 260 10.36 -19.19 17.75
N ASP A 261 10.79 -18.37 16.79
CA ASP A 261 12.08 -17.66 16.85
C ASP A 261 12.06 -16.45 17.79
N ASN A 262 10.93 -16.15 18.42
CA ASN A 262 10.78 -15.06 19.40
C ASN A 262 10.40 -15.62 20.79
N PRO A 263 11.37 -16.18 21.55
CA PRO A 263 11.11 -17.01 22.74
C PRO A 263 10.55 -16.27 23.96
N ASN A 264 10.35 -14.95 23.90
CA ASN A 264 9.83 -14.15 25.02
C ASN A 264 8.36 -14.46 25.41
N ARG A 265 7.73 -15.48 24.81
CA ARG A 265 6.39 -15.95 25.18
C ARG A 265 6.34 -17.16 26.11
N LEU A 266 7.45 -17.84 26.42
CA LEU A 266 7.44 -18.96 27.36
C LEU A 266 7.64 -18.54 28.83
N ALA A 267 7.80 -17.25 29.13
CA ALA A 267 8.02 -16.75 30.48
C ALA A 267 6.82 -16.00 31.10
N MET A 268 5.69 -15.88 30.40
CA MET A 268 4.48 -15.19 30.90
C MET A 268 3.17 -15.93 30.55
N GLN A 269 3.16 -17.25 30.74
CA GLN A 269 1.93 -18.02 30.97
C GLN A 269 2.03 -18.77 32.28
#